data_AF-A0A8T4IXA6-F1
#
_entry.id   AF-A0A8T4IXA6-F1
#
_cell.length_a   1.000
_cell.length_b   1.000
_cell.length_c   1.000
_cell.angle_alpha   90.00
_cell.angle_beta   90.00
_cell.angle_gamma   90.00
#
_symmetry.space_group_name_H-M   'P 1'
#
loop_
_entity.id
_entity.type
_entity.pdbx_description
1 polymer ?
#
loop_
_entity_poly.entity_id
_entity_poly.type
_entity_poly.pdbx_seq_one_letter_code
_entity_poly.pdbx_strand_id
1 'polypeptide(L)'
;AVTACAIVEAGLLAYTVGAVLAGYGARHPATLLGPVLARRVSPARMLLLCLFALAVAVVLIPGQGGLGAFFTSRQAVNESAAAGGEESAGRAVATWTLSAPAFWALLALLHVPRGPGGDRLVRGLRWALLPLLLALNVVVNNPISQPRFWAGTVLLTLLFAAPALRRPRGFRIATAAILTAVLVVFPYGDYFRNDKRDPVQVVSLAEQFTTNGDYDAYQQLQTGVSVARDEGLAPLGALGPPLFFVPRAVWDGKPEDTGIRLARHAGYRFDNLSAPLWIESYLWGGFPAVVLVFGLYGALGRRIDDVRHRTRELGGTLAVLLVPALAFFQLILLRGSLMASMGPLALLVLVGLCVSGRGDYRERGGTGGRPAAPVSRAVVGTAAHDEPRARDRVSGSPVHE
;
A
#
# COMPACT_ATOMS: atom_id res chain seq x y z
N ALA A 1 -28.11 -8.03 5.56
CA ALA A 1 -27.08 -9.09 5.56
C ALA A 1 -26.90 -9.76 4.19
N VAL A 2 -27.91 -10.47 3.65
CA VAL A 2 -27.74 -11.26 2.39
C VAL A 2 -27.22 -10.43 1.21
N THR A 3 -27.80 -9.26 0.95
CA THR A 3 -27.35 -8.36 -0.13
C THR A 3 -25.90 -7.91 0.06
N ALA A 4 -25.51 -7.59 1.30
CA ALA A 4 -24.14 -7.19 1.63
C ALA A 4 -23.15 -8.33 1.33
N CYS A 5 -23.44 -9.56 1.75
CA CYS A 5 -22.62 -10.73 1.38
C CYS A 5 -22.56 -10.92 -0.14
N ALA A 6 -23.69 -10.84 -0.84
CA ALA A 6 -23.73 -10.99 -2.29
C ALA A 6 -22.88 -9.95 -3.02
N ILE A 7 -22.84 -8.70 -2.54
CA ILE A 7 -21.96 -7.65 -3.09
C ILE A 7 -20.49 -8.03 -2.91
N VAL A 8 -20.10 -8.53 -1.73
CA VAL A 8 -18.72 -8.96 -1.46
C VAL A 8 -18.31 -10.08 -2.40
N GLU A 9 -19.12 -11.14 -2.46
CA GLU A 9 -18.86 -12.31 -3.31
C GLU A 9 -18.80 -11.94 -4.79
N ALA A 10 -19.73 -11.09 -5.27
CA ALA A 10 -19.71 -10.60 -6.65
C ALA A 10 -18.41 -9.84 -6.96
N GLY A 11 -17.93 -8.99 -6.04
CA GLY A 11 -16.66 -8.29 -6.18
C GLY A 11 -15.45 -9.24 -6.21
N LEU A 12 -15.41 -10.25 -5.33
CA LEU A 12 -14.32 -11.23 -5.28
C LEU A 12 -14.27 -12.11 -6.55
N LEU A 13 -15.44 -12.57 -7.01
CA LEU A 13 -15.56 -13.32 -8.27
C LEU A 13 -15.14 -12.46 -9.46
N ALA A 14 -15.64 -11.23 -9.56
CA ALA A 14 -15.30 -10.31 -10.64
C ALA A 14 -13.80 -9.98 -10.67
N TYR A 15 -13.18 -9.74 -9.50
CA TYR A 15 -11.75 -9.56 -9.37
C TYR A 15 -10.96 -10.75 -9.92
N THR A 16 -11.35 -11.96 -9.52
CA THR A 16 -10.69 -13.20 -9.97
C THR A 16 -10.82 -13.37 -11.48
N VAL A 17 -12.04 -13.19 -12.02
CA VAL A 17 -12.30 -13.25 -13.46
C VAL A 17 -11.47 -12.21 -14.21
N GLY A 18 -11.44 -10.97 -13.75
CA GLY A 18 -10.65 -9.89 -14.36
C GLY A 18 -9.15 -10.20 -14.38
N ALA A 19 -8.61 -10.71 -13.27
CA ALA A 19 -7.21 -11.12 -13.18
C ALA A 19 -6.89 -12.28 -14.13
N VAL A 20 -7.78 -13.27 -14.24
CA VAL A 20 -7.62 -14.42 -15.13
C VAL A 20 -7.68 -13.99 -16.60
N LEU A 21 -8.66 -13.17 -16.99
CA LEU A 21 -8.80 -12.64 -18.35
C LEU A 21 -7.57 -11.82 -18.77
N ALA A 22 -7.06 -10.96 -17.88
CA ALA A 22 -5.84 -10.21 -18.12
C ALA A 22 -4.61 -11.12 -18.27
N GLY A 23 -4.58 -12.24 -17.54
CA GLY A 23 -3.54 -13.27 -17.64
C GLY A 23 -3.53 -14.01 -18.98
N TYR A 24 -4.70 -14.35 -19.52
CA TYR A 24 -4.81 -14.93 -20.87
C TYR A 24 -4.39 -13.94 -21.96
N GLY A 25 -4.72 -12.66 -21.78
CA GLY A 25 -4.29 -11.56 -22.65
C GLY A 25 -2.82 -11.15 -22.52
N ALA A 26 -2.01 -11.84 -21.71
CA ALA A 26 -0.59 -11.54 -21.49
C ALA A 26 0.30 -11.75 -22.73
N ARG A 27 -0.23 -12.35 -23.80
CA ARG A 27 0.42 -12.41 -25.12
C ARG A 27 0.60 -11.01 -25.75
N HIS A 28 -0.22 -10.04 -25.36
CA HIS A 28 -0.05 -8.65 -25.76
C HIS A 28 0.49 -7.83 -24.58
N PRO A 29 1.68 -7.22 -24.71
CA PRO A 29 2.21 -6.36 -23.67
C PRO A 29 1.24 -5.19 -23.44
N ALA A 30 1.00 -4.85 -22.16
CA ALA A 30 0.27 -3.64 -21.83
C ALA A 30 1.08 -2.44 -22.34
N THR A 31 0.63 -1.86 -23.45
CA THR A 31 1.35 -0.84 -24.23
C THR A 31 1.68 0.41 -23.40
N LEU A 32 0.87 0.73 -22.40
CA LEU A 32 1.05 1.93 -21.56
C LEU A 32 1.77 1.67 -20.23
N LEU A 33 1.43 0.58 -19.52
CA LEU A 33 1.98 0.32 -18.18
C LEU A 33 3.42 -0.19 -18.21
N GLY A 34 3.78 -0.99 -19.23
CA GLY A 34 5.12 -1.56 -19.36
C GLY A 34 6.22 -0.49 -19.39
N PRO A 35 6.16 0.47 -20.32
CA PRO A 35 7.16 1.53 -20.43
C PRO A 35 7.25 2.43 -19.19
N VAL A 36 6.13 2.73 -18.53
CA VAL A 36 6.08 3.60 -17.36
C VAL A 36 6.71 2.91 -16.15
N LEU A 37 6.32 1.67 -15.87
CA LEU A 37 6.85 0.91 -14.74
C LEU A 37 8.30 0.47 -14.96
N ALA A 38 8.75 0.32 -16.22
CA ALA A 38 10.13 0.03 -16.59
C ALA A 38 11.09 1.23 -16.51
N ARG A 39 10.59 2.44 -16.20
CA ARG A 39 11.42 3.63 -15.97
C ARG A 39 12.44 3.36 -14.87
N ARG A 40 13.65 3.90 -15.02
CA ARG A 40 14.72 3.76 -14.02
C ARG A 40 14.77 4.98 -13.11
N VAL A 41 14.98 4.76 -11.82
CA VAL A 41 15.27 5.82 -10.87
C VAL A 41 16.57 6.50 -11.26
N SER A 42 16.50 7.80 -11.55
CA SER A 42 17.67 8.57 -11.93
C SER A 42 18.41 9.07 -10.68
N PRO A 43 19.75 8.89 -10.57
CA PRO A 43 20.50 9.34 -9.39
C PRO A 43 20.38 10.85 -9.14
N ALA A 44 20.42 11.66 -10.20
CA ALA A 44 20.31 13.12 -10.09
C ALA A 44 18.94 13.56 -9.53
N ARG A 45 17.82 13.05 -10.07
CA ARG A 45 16.48 13.43 -9.58
C ARG A 45 16.21 12.88 -8.18
N MET A 46 16.77 11.73 -7.83
CA MET A 46 16.73 11.24 -6.46
C MET A 46 17.47 12.20 -5.53
N LEU A 47 18.69 12.62 -5.85
CA LEU A 47 19.44 13.56 -4.99
C LEU A 47 18.71 14.89 -4.86
N LEU A 48 18.13 15.40 -5.95
CA LEU A 48 17.26 16.58 -5.92
C LEU A 48 16.05 16.38 -5.01
N LEU A 49 15.40 15.21 -5.05
CA LEU A 49 14.30 14.89 -4.14
C LEU A 49 14.75 14.82 -2.69
N CYS A 50 15.92 14.24 -2.41
CA CYS A 50 16.48 14.20 -1.05
C CYS A 50 16.72 15.63 -0.53
N LEU A 51 17.37 16.48 -1.32
CA LEU A 51 17.61 17.89 -0.97
C LEU A 51 16.30 18.65 -0.78
N PHE A 52 15.34 18.45 -1.68
CA PHE A 52 14.01 19.04 -1.59
C PHE A 52 13.29 18.62 -0.31
N ALA A 53 13.24 17.33 0.01
CA ALA A 53 12.59 16.83 1.22
C ALA A 53 13.22 17.43 2.49
N LEU A 54 14.55 17.57 2.53
CA LEU A 54 15.25 18.19 3.65
C LEU A 54 15.00 19.70 3.74
N ALA A 55 15.03 20.41 2.61
CA ALA A 55 14.75 21.85 2.58
C ALA A 55 13.30 22.14 3.02
N VAL A 56 12.33 21.38 2.50
CA VAL A 56 10.93 21.48 2.90
C VAL A 56 10.75 21.14 4.38
N ALA A 57 11.50 20.16 4.91
CA ALA A 57 11.48 19.86 6.34
C ALA A 57 11.95 21.05 7.19
N VAL A 58 13.05 21.69 6.82
CA VAL A 58 13.58 22.86 7.54
C VAL A 58 12.59 24.03 7.55
N VAL A 59 11.85 24.23 6.45
CA VAL A 59 10.88 25.32 6.33
C VAL A 59 9.55 25.01 7.03
N LEU A 60 9.00 23.81 6.82
CA LEU A 60 7.64 23.48 7.26
C LEU A 60 7.56 22.92 8.68
N ILE A 61 8.62 22.33 9.24
CA ILE A 61 8.58 21.81 10.62
C ILE A 61 8.41 22.94 11.64
N PRO A 62 9.17 24.06 11.58
CA PRO A 62 8.98 25.16 12.53
C PRO A 62 7.57 25.76 12.46
N GLY A 63 7.04 25.95 11.25
CA GLY A 63 5.70 26.49 11.03
C GLY A 63 4.55 25.58 11.50
N GLN A 64 4.81 24.29 11.74
CA GLN A 64 3.82 23.34 12.24
C GLN A 64 3.88 23.13 13.76
N GLY A 65 4.62 23.98 14.49
CA GLY A 65 4.82 23.85 15.95
C GLY A 65 6.08 23.08 16.34
N GLY A 66 7.03 22.94 15.41
CA GLY A 66 8.32 22.28 15.64
C GLY A 66 8.23 20.75 15.69
N LEU A 67 9.33 20.10 16.12
CA LEU A 67 9.42 18.65 16.16
C LEU A 67 8.42 18.03 17.16
N GLY A 68 8.13 18.71 18.28
CA GLY A 68 7.21 18.23 19.30
C GLY A 68 5.78 18.06 18.80
N ALA A 69 5.32 18.91 17.89
CA ALA A 69 3.98 18.85 17.31
C ALA A 69 3.73 17.57 16.48
N PHE A 70 4.77 16.90 15.98
CA PHE A 70 4.64 15.61 15.29
C PHE A 70 4.47 14.42 16.25
N PHE A 71 4.61 14.65 17.56
CA PHE A 71 4.40 13.65 18.61
C PHE A 71 3.19 13.96 19.49
N THR A 72 2.47 15.05 19.23
CA THR A 72 1.18 15.34 19.87
C THR A 72 0.04 14.56 19.19
N SER A 73 -1.00 14.21 19.95
CA SER A 73 -2.15 13.45 19.43
C SER A 73 -2.83 14.21 18.28
N ARG A 74 -3.19 13.50 17.20
CA ARG A 74 -3.89 14.09 16.04
C ARG A 74 -5.22 14.72 16.44
N GLN A 75 -5.84 14.23 17.51
CA GLN A 75 -7.07 14.78 18.06
C GLN A 75 -6.83 16.19 18.64
N ALA A 76 -5.83 16.37 19.51
CA ALA A 76 -5.48 17.68 20.05
C ALA A 76 -5.12 18.69 18.94
N VAL A 77 -4.48 18.20 17.87
CA VAL A 77 -4.17 19.00 16.68
C VAL A 77 -5.41 19.39 15.88
N ASN A 78 -6.37 18.48 15.69
CA ASN A 78 -7.60 18.77 14.95
C ASN A 78 -8.55 19.67 15.77
N GLU A 79 -8.61 19.50 17.09
CA GLU A 79 -9.40 20.31 18.00
C GLU A 79 -8.86 21.75 18.10
N SER A 80 -7.54 21.92 18.14
CA SER A 80 -6.89 23.23 18.07
C SER A 80 -7.07 23.91 16.70
N ALA A 81 -7.06 23.15 15.61
CA ALA A 81 -7.32 23.68 14.26
C ALA A 81 -8.80 24.05 14.03
N ALA A 82 -9.75 23.33 14.64
CA ALA A 82 -11.18 23.64 14.55
C ALA A 82 -11.53 24.98 15.23
N ALA A 83 -10.76 25.41 16.22
CA ALA A 83 -10.87 26.73 16.83
C ALA A 83 -10.34 27.88 15.93
N GLY A 84 -9.56 27.57 14.89
CA GLY A 84 -8.83 28.55 14.06
C GLY A 84 -9.42 28.86 12.67
N GLY A 85 -10.57 28.29 12.30
CA GLY A 85 -11.41 28.72 11.15
C GLY A 85 -10.89 28.47 9.73
N GLU A 86 -9.65 28.84 9.38
CA GLU A 86 -9.15 28.83 7.98
C GLU A 86 -7.83 28.04 7.76
N GLU A 87 -7.16 27.60 8.82
CA GLU A 87 -5.78 27.05 8.73
C GLU A 87 -5.68 25.55 8.39
N SER A 88 -6.81 24.83 8.33
CA SER A 88 -6.83 23.35 8.26
C SER A 88 -6.40 22.77 6.90
N ALA A 89 -6.84 23.38 5.79
CA ALA A 89 -6.51 22.93 4.44
C ALA A 89 -5.02 23.16 4.11
N GLY A 90 -4.50 24.34 4.47
CA GLY A 90 -3.08 24.69 4.31
C GLY A 90 -2.17 23.73 5.10
N ARG A 91 -2.55 23.40 6.34
CA ARG A 91 -1.84 22.39 7.14
C ARG A 91 -1.85 21.00 6.52
N ALA A 92 -2.99 20.55 5.99
CA ALA A 92 -3.06 19.25 5.32
C ALA A 92 -2.14 19.21 4.10
N VAL A 93 -2.16 20.25 3.27
CA VAL A 93 -1.25 20.37 2.11
C VAL A 93 0.22 20.39 2.56
N ALA A 94 0.56 21.16 3.59
CA ALA A 94 1.92 21.21 4.14
C ALA A 94 2.39 19.84 4.65
N THR A 95 1.52 19.11 5.35
CA THR A 95 1.78 17.76 5.86
C THR A 95 2.08 16.81 4.69
N TRP A 96 1.22 16.76 3.67
CA TRP A 96 1.40 15.87 2.52
C TRP A 96 2.60 16.24 1.64
N THR A 97 2.91 17.53 1.52
CA THR A 97 4.08 18.06 0.80
C THR A 97 5.38 17.67 1.47
N LEU A 98 5.38 17.44 2.79
CA LEU A 98 6.54 16.95 3.52
C LEU A 98 6.62 15.42 3.51
N SER A 99 5.52 14.74 3.81
CA SER A 99 5.45 13.29 4.03
C SER A 99 5.74 12.45 2.79
N ALA A 100 5.12 12.78 1.65
CA ALA A 100 5.27 11.98 0.43
C ALA A 100 6.68 12.09 -0.19
N PRO A 101 7.28 13.29 -0.34
CA PRO A 101 8.67 13.42 -0.78
C PRO A 101 9.68 12.77 0.17
N ALA A 102 9.51 12.91 1.50
CA ALA A 102 10.40 12.27 2.47
C ALA A 102 10.39 10.75 2.35
N PHE A 103 9.22 10.15 2.17
CA PHE A 103 9.07 8.71 1.92
C PHE A 103 9.79 8.27 0.64
N TRP A 104 9.51 8.95 -0.48
CA TRP A 104 10.11 8.62 -1.77
C TRP A 104 11.63 8.82 -1.80
N ALA A 105 12.14 9.85 -1.12
CA ALA A 105 13.58 10.10 -0.98
C ALA A 105 14.29 8.92 -0.31
N LEU A 106 13.76 8.45 0.82
CA LEU A 106 14.31 7.30 1.54
C LEU A 106 14.20 6.01 0.71
N LEU A 107 13.02 5.74 0.14
CA LEU A 107 12.78 4.52 -0.63
C LEU A 107 13.67 4.44 -1.88
N ALA A 108 13.85 5.57 -2.58
CA ALA A 108 14.72 5.68 -3.73
C ALA A 108 16.19 5.46 -3.34
N LEU A 109 16.65 6.10 -2.25
CA LEU A 109 18.03 5.96 -1.74
C LEU A 109 18.38 4.50 -1.40
N LEU A 110 17.43 3.73 -0.86
CA LEU A 110 17.62 2.31 -0.56
C LEU A 110 17.82 1.46 -1.82
N HIS A 111 17.13 1.78 -2.92
CA HIS A 111 17.06 0.99 -4.15
C HIS A 111 17.95 1.46 -5.30
N VAL A 112 18.76 2.51 -5.12
CA VAL A 112 19.74 2.90 -6.13
C VAL A 112 20.69 1.74 -6.45
N PRO A 113 20.85 1.39 -7.74
CA PRO A 113 21.81 0.39 -8.17
C PRO A 113 23.22 0.71 -7.65
N ARG A 114 23.86 -0.28 -7.01
CA ARG A 114 25.27 -0.20 -6.62
C ARG A 114 26.10 -0.51 -7.87
N GLY A 115 26.46 0.53 -8.64
CA GLY A 115 27.35 0.34 -9.79
C GLY A 115 28.71 -0.21 -9.33
N PRO A 116 29.25 -1.27 -9.96
CA PRO A 116 30.64 -1.66 -9.77
C PRO A 116 31.52 -0.53 -10.31
N GLY A 117 32.15 0.23 -9.40
CA GLY A 117 32.92 1.45 -9.74
C GLY A 117 32.24 2.76 -9.38
N GLY A 118 31.04 2.75 -8.74
CA GLY A 118 30.37 3.97 -8.32
C GLY A 118 31.24 4.85 -7.41
N ASP A 119 31.39 6.11 -7.83
CA ASP A 119 32.21 7.14 -7.19
C ASP A 119 32.11 7.06 -5.66
N ARG A 120 33.27 7.08 -5.00
CA ARG A 120 33.37 7.14 -3.53
C ARG A 120 32.46 8.23 -2.95
N LEU A 121 32.28 9.33 -3.70
CA LEU A 121 31.41 10.44 -3.37
C LEU A 121 29.92 10.05 -3.27
N VAL A 122 29.36 9.33 -4.24
CA VAL A 122 27.94 8.90 -4.21
C VAL A 122 27.68 7.94 -3.05
N ARG A 123 28.67 7.10 -2.73
CA ARG A 123 28.62 6.18 -1.59
C ARG A 123 28.66 6.93 -0.26
N GLY A 124 29.58 7.89 -0.13
CA GLY A 124 29.68 8.75 1.05
C GLY A 124 28.42 9.56 1.29
N LEU A 125 27.90 10.21 0.23
CA LEU A 125 26.67 10.99 0.29
C LEU A 125 25.46 10.12 0.68
N ARG A 126 25.38 8.89 0.17
CA ARG A 126 24.34 7.94 0.57
C ARG A 126 24.41 7.60 2.06
N TRP A 127 25.60 7.32 2.59
CA TRP A 127 25.77 7.02 4.02
C TRP A 127 25.48 8.22 4.91
N ALA A 128 25.75 9.43 4.45
CA ALA A 128 25.40 10.66 5.15
C ALA A 128 23.88 10.95 5.13
N LEU A 129 23.23 10.78 3.98
CA LEU A 129 21.80 11.07 3.81
C LEU A 129 20.87 10.02 4.45
N LEU A 130 21.31 8.76 4.52
CA LEU A 130 20.48 7.67 5.03
C LEU A 130 20.00 7.87 6.48
N PRO A 131 20.85 8.16 7.48
CA PRO A 131 20.39 8.40 8.85
C PRO A 131 19.49 9.64 8.93
N LEU A 132 19.79 10.69 8.17
CA LEU A 132 19.01 11.93 8.16
C LEU A 132 17.59 11.72 7.59
N LEU A 133 17.48 11.03 6.45
CA LEU A 133 16.18 10.71 5.85
C LEU A 133 15.39 9.68 6.66
N LEU A 134 16.09 8.76 7.33
CA LEU A 134 15.44 7.84 8.27
C LEU A 134 14.84 8.60 9.45
N ALA A 135 15.61 9.50 10.08
CA ALA A 135 15.12 10.35 11.16
C ALA A 135 13.94 11.22 10.70
N LEU A 136 14.04 11.83 9.51
CA LEU A 136 12.95 12.60 8.94
C LEU A 136 11.67 11.77 8.77
N ASN A 137 11.78 10.55 8.24
CA ASN A 137 10.62 9.66 8.09
C ASN A 137 10.04 9.22 9.43
N VAL A 138 10.87 8.99 10.45
CA VAL A 138 10.38 8.66 11.80
C VAL A 138 9.57 9.81 12.41
N VAL A 139 9.97 11.07 12.15
CA VAL A 139 9.23 12.24 12.63
C VAL A 139 7.96 12.48 11.81
N VAL A 140 8.12 12.56 10.50
CA VAL A 140 7.06 13.05 9.58
C VAL A 140 6.05 11.95 9.24
N ASN A 141 6.50 10.70 9.09
CA ASN A 141 5.69 9.54 8.75
C ASN A 141 5.39 8.65 9.97
N ASN A 142 5.25 9.26 11.14
CA ASN A 142 4.91 8.60 12.40
C ASN A 142 3.41 8.21 12.45
N PRO A 143 3.03 7.01 12.92
CA PRO A 143 1.62 6.64 13.16
C PRO A 143 0.86 7.55 14.15
N ILE A 144 1.54 8.36 14.96
CA ILE A 144 0.90 9.31 15.88
C ILE A 144 0.35 10.53 15.13
N SER A 145 1.14 11.09 14.20
CA SER A 145 0.79 12.33 13.47
C SER A 145 0.10 12.07 12.14
N GLN A 146 0.45 10.98 11.44
CA GLN A 146 -0.14 10.64 10.14
C GLN A 146 -1.35 9.72 10.24
N PRO A 147 -2.24 9.73 9.22
CA PRO A 147 -3.24 8.69 9.08
C PRO A 147 -2.59 7.30 9.10
N ARG A 148 -3.18 6.38 9.89
CA ARG A 148 -2.64 5.03 10.11
C ARG A 148 -2.39 4.26 8.82
N PHE A 149 -3.25 4.44 7.82
CA PHE A 149 -3.06 3.80 6.51
C PHE A 149 -1.78 4.27 5.81
N TRP A 150 -1.44 5.54 5.93
CA TRP A 150 -0.26 6.12 5.29
C TRP A 150 1.00 5.68 6.03
N ALA A 151 1.02 5.81 7.35
CA ALA A 151 2.11 5.31 8.18
C ALA A 151 2.35 3.82 7.97
N GLY A 152 1.28 3.01 7.91
CA GLY A 152 1.33 1.59 7.57
C GLY A 152 1.89 1.33 6.17
N THR A 153 1.44 2.09 5.16
CA THR A 153 1.97 1.99 3.79
C THR A 153 3.47 2.29 3.75
N VAL A 154 3.92 3.36 4.39
CA VAL A 154 5.34 3.75 4.47
C VAL A 154 6.15 2.67 5.19
N LEU A 155 5.73 2.28 6.39
CA LEU A 155 6.43 1.30 7.21
C LEU A 155 6.55 -0.05 6.49
N LEU A 156 5.44 -0.59 5.96
CA LEU A 156 5.44 -1.88 5.30
C LEU A 156 6.23 -1.84 3.99
N THR A 157 6.16 -0.75 3.23
CA THR A 157 6.97 -0.61 2.01
C THR A 157 8.47 -0.60 2.32
N LEU A 158 8.89 0.16 3.35
CA LEU A 158 10.28 0.22 3.78
C LEU A 158 10.75 -1.11 4.39
N LEU A 159 9.88 -1.79 5.14
CA LEU A 159 10.16 -3.11 5.69
C LEU A 159 10.41 -4.12 4.57
N PHE A 160 9.53 -4.18 3.56
CA PHE A 160 9.69 -5.07 2.40
C PHE A 160 10.71 -4.59 1.36
N ALA A 161 11.33 -3.42 1.54
CA ALA A 161 12.55 -3.05 0.84
C ALA A 161 13.74 -3.93 1.25
N ALA A 162 13.73 -4.49 2.47
CA ALA A 162 14.79 -5.36 2.97
C ALA A 162 14.85 -6.68 2.17
N PRO A 163 16.00 -7.05 1.58
CA PRO A 163 16.13 -8.28 0.78
C PRO A 163 15.76 -9.56 1.53
N ALA A 164 15.99 -9.59 2.85
CA ALA A 164 15.67 -10.74 3.70
C ALA A 164 14.16 -11.04 3.75
N LEU A 165 13.33 -10.00 3.79
CA LEU A 165 11.86 -10.11 3.87
C LEU A 165 11.20 -10.38 2.51
N ARG A 166 11.96 -10.20 1.42
CA ARG A 166 11.54 -10.57 0.06
C ARG A 166 11.69 -12.06 -0.24
N ARG A 167 12.40 -12.82 0.61
CA ARG A 167 12.53 -14.29 0.45
C ARG A 167 11.22 -14.98 0.83
N PRO A 168 10.89 -16.15 0.24
CA PRO A 168 9.61 -16.83 0.51
C PRO A 168 9.34 -17.08 2.00
N ARG A 169 10.36 -17.49 2.77
CA ARG A 169 10.24 -17.69 4.22
C ARG A 169 10.03 -16.36 4.97
N GLY A 170 10.83 -15.36 4.66
CA GLY A 170 10.74 -14.02 5.26
C GLY A 170 9.38 -13.36 4.99
N PHE A 171 8.88 -13.47 3.76
CA PHE A 171 7.56 -12.99 3.38
C PHE A 171 6.46 -13.67 4.18
N ARG A 172 6.46 -15.01 4.28
CA ARG A 172 5.45 -15.74 5.08
C ARG A 172 5.44 -15.33 6.55
N ILE A 173 6.63 -15.23 7.17
CA ILE A 173 6.76 -14.81 8.57
C ILE A 173 6.28 -13.37 8.74
N ALA A 174 6.70 -12.46 7.86
CA ALA A 174 6.27 -11.07 7.90
C ALA A 174 4.75 -10.94 7.73
N THR A 175 4.16 -11.67 6.77
CA THR A 175 2.70 -11.68 6.58
C THR A 175 1.98 -12.21 7.81
N ALA A 176 2.44 -13.31 8.41
CA ALA A 176 1.87 -13.84 9.65
C ALA A 176 1.98 -12.81 10.79
N ALA A 177 3.15 -12.19 10.97
CA ALA A 177 3.35 -11.16 11.99
C ALA A 177 2.47 -9.92 11.76
N ILE A 178 2.32 -9.48 10.51
CA ILE A 178 1.44 -8.35 10.16
C ILE A 178 -0.01 -8.69 10.44
N LEU A 179 -0.47 -9.89 10.06
CA LEU A 179 -1.84 -10.35 10.36
C LEU A 179 -2.08 -10.41 11.87
N THR A 180 -1.15 -10.97 12.64
CA THR A 180 -1.23 -10.98 14.10
C THR A 180 -1.24 -9.56 14.67
N ALA A 181 -0.36 -8.68 14.18
CA ALA A 181 -0.32 -7.29 14.63
C ALA A 181 -1.64 -6.57 14.33
N VAL A 182 -2.21 -6.73 13.13
CA VAL A 182 -3.47 -6.08 12.73
C VAL A 182 -4.68 -6.66 13.45
N LEU A 183 -4.72 -7.96 13.74
CA LEU A 183 -5.90 -8.59 14.36
C LEU A 183 -5.85 -8.57 15.89
N VAL A 184 -4.66 -8.60 16.48
CA VAL A 184 -4.48 -8.75 17.92
C VAL A 184 -3.90 -7.52 18.57
N VAL A 185 -2.89 -6.87 17.98
CA VAL A 185 -2.19 -5.75 18.63
C VAL A 185 -2.89 -4.42 18.35
N PHE A 186 -3.32 -4.22 17.11
CA PHE A 186 -3.88 -2.98 16.62
C PHE A 186 -5.14 -2.51 17.36
N PRO A 187 -6.11 -3.38 17.72
CA PRO A 187 -7.28 -2.96 18.49
C PRO A 187 -6.94 -2.31 19.84
N TYR A 188 -5.87 -2.75 20.50
CA TYR A 188 -5.41 -2.18 21.77
C TYR A 188 -4.55 -0.92 21.59
N GLY A 189 -4.18 -0.58 20.36
CA GLY A 189 -3.42 0.63 20.04
C GLY A 189 -4.17 1.93 20.38
N ASP A 190 -5.50 1.88 20.52
CA ASP A 190 -6.32 3.04 20.88
C ASP A 190 -6.04 3.56 22.31
N TYR A 191 -5.52 2.70 23.20
CA TYR A 191 -5.07 3.12 24.54
C TYR A 191 -3.97 4.19 24.49
N PHE A 192 -3.10 4.14 23.47
CA PHE A 192 -2.02 5.13 23.31
C PHE A 192 -2.48 6.40 22.59
N ARG A 193 -3.76 6.48 22.16
CA ARG A 193 -4.27 7.59 21.33
C ARG A 193 -4.98 8.68 22.13
N ASN A 194 -5.67 8.33 23.20
CA ASN A 194 -6.50 9.28 23.95
C ASN A 194 -5.75 9.82 25.17
N ASP A 195 -5.79 11.15 25.36
CA ASP A 195 -5.14 11.81 26.51
C ASP A 195 -5.79 11.40 27.84
N LYS A 196 -7.05 10.95 27.81
CA LYS A 196 -7.73 10.24 28.90
C LYS A 196 -7.41 8.75 28.82
N ARG A 197 -6.46 8.32 29.64
CA ARG A 197 -6.06 6.91 29.76
C ARG A 197 -7.04 6.18 30.65
N ASP A 198 -8.16 5.74 30.07
CA ASP A 198 -9.00 4.75 30.75
C ASP A 198 -8.21 3.43 30.86
N PRO A 199 -8.38 2.64 31.94
CA PRO A 199 -7.71 1.35 32.08
C PRO A 199 -7.93 0.49 30.84
N VAL A 200 -6.89 -0.18 30.35
CA VAL A 200 -7.02 -1.13 29.23
C VAL A 200 -8.02 -2.21 29.62
N GLN A 201 -9.26 -2.07 29.15
CA GLN A 201 -10.26 -3.12 29.30
C GLN A 201 -9.99 -4.16 28.22
N VAL A 202 -9.51 -5.33 28.64
CA VAL A 202 -9.34 -6.48 27.75
C VAL A 202 -10.74 -7.04 27.49
N VAL A 203 -11.42 -6.45 26.50
CA VAL A 203 -12.68 -6.95 25.95
C VAL A 203 -12.43 -8.07 24.96
N SER A 204 -13.44 -8.91 24.73
CA SER A 204 -13.34 -10.02 23.77
C SER A 204 -13.05 -9.50 22.35
N LEU A 205 -12.36 -10.30 21.52
CA LEU A 205 -12.12 -9.93 20.12
C LEU A 205 -13.43 -9.68 19.35
N ALA A 206 -14.50 -10.41 19.67
CA ALA A 206 -15.82 -10.21 19.07
C ALA A 206 -16.38 -8.82 19.38
N GLU A 207 -16.25 -8.38 20.63
CA GLU A 207 -16.66 -7.04 21.05
C GLU A 207 -15.79 -5.96 20.41
N GLN A 208 -14.48 -6.18 20.29
CA GLN A 208 -13.58 -5.24 19.61
C GLN A 208 -13.93 -5.07 18.14
N PHE A 209 -14.18 -6.17 17.42
CA PHE A 209 -14.52 -6.09 16.00
C PHE A 209 -15.92 -5.57 15.71
N THR A 210 -16.80 -5.47 16.71
CA THR A 210 -18.17 -4.96 16.54
C THR A 210 -18.33 -3.52 17.00
N THR A 211 -17.55 -3.07 17.99
CA THR A 211 -17.66 -1.74 18.58
C THR A 211 -16.60 -0.77 18.11
N ASN A 212 -15.44 -1.26 17.68
CA ASN A 212 -14.35 -0.40 17.21
C ASN A 212 -14.63 0.07 15.77
N GLY A 213 -14.69 1.39 15.59
CA GLY A 213 -14.82 2.05 14.29
C GLY A 213 -13.68 1.73 13.31
N ASP A 214 -12.57 1.14 13.76
CA ASP A 214 -11.53 0.63 12.89
C ASP A 214 -11.90 -0.65 12.12
N TYR A 215 -13.00 -1.33 12.48
CA TYR A 215 -13.49 -2.55 11.82
C TYR A 215 -14.91 -2.37 11.27
N ASP A 216 -15.25 -1.13 10.92
CA ASP A 216 -16.57 -0.69 10.47
C ASP A 216 -16.92 -1.08 9.03
N ALA A 217 -15.96 -1.55 8.23
CA ALA A 217 -16.14 -1.79 6.78
C ALA A 217 -17.36 -2.64 6.42
N TYR A 218 -17.60 -3.74 7.15
CA TYR A 218 -18.77 -4.59 6.89
C TYR A 218 -20.08 -3.93 7.33
N GLN A 219 -20.07 -3.18 8.44
CA GLN A 219 -21.23 -2.41 8.88
C GLN A 219 -21.57 -1.32 7.85
N GLN A 220 -20.57 -0.62 7.32
CA GLN A 220 -20.74 0.39 6.29
C GLN A 220 -21.27 -0.18 4.97
N LEU A 221 -20.92 -1.43 4.65
CA LEU A 221 -21.54 -2.14 3.54
C LEU A 221 -23.06 -2.31 3.74
N GLN A 222 -23.49 -2.64 4.97
CA GLN A 222 -24.90 -2.77 5.30
C GLN A 222 -25.61 -1.41 5.30
N THR A 223 -24.99 -0.38 5.89
CA THR A 223 -25.51 0.99 5.89
C THR A 223 -25.70 1.49 4.46
N GLY A 224 -24.72 1.31 3.58
CA GLY A 224 -24.87 1.75 2.19
C GLY A 224 -25.93 0.96 1.41
N VAL A 225 -26.20 -0.29 1.78
CA VAL A 225 -27.36 -1.02 1.21
C VAL A 225 -28.67 -0.40 1.68
N SER A 226 -28.76 0.10 2.92
CA SER A 226 -29.91 0.89 3.39
C SER A 226 -30.05 2.18 2.60
N VAL A 227 -28.96 2.94 2.46
CA VAL A 227 -28.92 4.17 1.66
C VAL A 227 -29.40 3.93 0.23
N ALA A 228 -28.94 2.85 -0.42
CA ALA A 228 -29.36 2.50 -1.77
C ALA A 228 -30.85 2.18 -1.88
N ARG A 229 -31.48 1.69 -0.80
CA ARG A 229 -32.93 1.40 -0.74
C ARG A 229 -33.74 2.65 -0.47
N ASP A 230 -33.27 3.49 0.43
CA ASP A 230 -34.02 4.65 0.93
C ASP A 230 -33.87 5.87 0.00
N GLU A 231 -32.66 6.11 -0.51
CA GLU A 231 -32.31 7.28 -1.32
C GLU A 231 -32.05 6.94 -2.80
N GLY A 232 -31.90 5.65 -3.13
CA GLY A 232 -31.56 5.18 -4.46
C GLY A 232 -30.05 5.21 -4.79
N LEU A 233 -29.74 4.94 -6.06
CA LEU A 233 -28.37 4.92 -6.58
C LEU A 233 -27.85 6.33 -6.87
N ALA A 234 -26.54 6.54 -6.72
CA ALA A 234 -25.84 7.80 -6.94
C ALA A 234 -24.73 7.65 -8.00
N PRO A 235 -25.07 7.56 -9.30
CA PRO A 235 -24.11 7.36 -10.38
C PRO A 235 -23.09 8.50 -10.53
N LEU A 236 -23.48 9.73 -10.20
CA LEU A 236 -22.56 10.88 -10.21
C LEU A 236 -21.40 10.72 -9.23
N GLY A 237 -21.55 9.89 -8.19
CA GLY A 237 -20.48 9.55 -7.24
C GLY A 237 -19.25 8.96 -7.92
N ALA A 238 -19.42 8.24 -9.03
CA ALA A 238 -18.31 7.63 -9.78
C ALA A 238 -17.35 8.67 -10.40
N LEU A 239 -17.83 9.91 -10.62
CA LEU A 239 -17.01 11.00 -11.17
C LEU A 239 -16.15 11.69 -10.11
N GLY A 240 -16.48 11.54 -8.83
CA GLY A 240 -15.77 12.18 -7.72
C GLY A 240 -14.29 11.80 -7.65
N PRO A 241 -13.95 10.50 -7.52
CA PRO A 241 -12.57 10.03 -7.42
C PRO A 241 -11.65 10.45 -8.58
N PRO A 242 -11.98 10.24 -9.87
CA PRO A 242 -11.09 10.66 -10.96
C PRO A 242 -10.92 12.19 -11.06
N LEU A 243 -11.91 12.96 -10.60
CA LEU A 243 -11.89 14.43 -10.61
C LEU A 243 -11.66 15.02 -9.21
N PHE A 244 -11.03 14.27 -8.30
CA PHE A 244 -10.85 14.68 -6.90
C PHE A 244 -10.10 16.01 -6.77
N PHE A 245 -9.22 16.34 -7.74
CA PHE A 245 -8.40 17.54 -7.75
C PHE A 245 -9.17 18.81 -8.11
N VAL A 246 -10.39 18.70 -8.66
CA VAL A 246 -11.23 19.86 -8.99
C VAL A 246 -11.74 20.49 -7.69
N PRO A 247 -11.43 21.77 -7.40
CA PRO A 247 -11.91 22.44 -6.19
C PRO A 247 -13.44 22.57 -6.19
N ARG A 248 -14.05 22.51 -5.00
CA ARG A 248 -15.51 22.69 -4.85
C ARG A 248 -15.99 24.06 -5.38
N ALA A 249 -15.15 25.10 -5.30
CA ALA A 249 -15.46 26.43 -5.84
C ALA A 249 -15.67 26.48 -7.37
N VAL A 250 -15.18 25.48 -8.11
CA VAL A 250 -15.37 25.35 -9.57
C VAL A 250 -16.44 24.31 -9.90
N TRP A 251 -16.71 23.39 -8.97
CA TRP A 251 -17.69 22.32 -9.12
C TRP A 251 -18.55 22.22 -7.87
N ASP A 252 -19.57 23.08 -7.79
CA ASP A 252 -20.50 23.12 -6.65
C ASP A 252 -21.19 21.76 -6.43
N GLY A 253 -21.51 21.07 -7.53
CA GLY A 253 -22.11 19.72 -7.53
C GLY A 253 -21.13 18.56 -7.30
N LYS A 254 -19.91 18.81 -6.79
CA LYS A 254 -18.92 17.76 -6.53
C LYS A 254 -19.48 16.75 -5.52
N PRO A 255 -19.49 15.43 -5.86
CA PRO A 255 -19.97 14.39 -4.96
C PRO A 255 -19.31 14.49 -3.59
N GLU A 256 -20.12 14.35 -2.55
CA GLU A 256 -19.63 14.18 -1.19
C GLU A 256 -18.90 12.84 -1.05
N ASP A 257 -17.94 12.80 -0.13
CA ASP A 257 -17.26 11.56 0.24
C ASP A 257 -18.29 10.54 0.75
N THR A 258 -18.24 9.32 0.22
CA THR A 258 -19.25 8.30 0.53
C THR A 258 -19.27 7.98 2.02
N GLY A 259 -18.12 7.98 2.70
CA GLY A 259 -18.04 7.70 4.14
C GLY A 259 -18.83 8.73 4.96
N ILE A 260 -18.76 10.00 4.57
CA ILE A 260 -19.53 11.09 5.18
C ILE A 260 -21.04 10.89 4.93
N ARG A 261 -21.42 10.53 3.70
CA ARG A 261 -22.83 10.26 3.37
C ARG A 261 -23.40 9.12 4.22
N LEU A 262 -22.65 8.01 4.35
CA LEU A 262 -23.06 6.88 5.18
C LEU A 262 -23.14 7.25 6.66
N ALA A 263 -22.19 8.05 7.15
CA ALA A 263 -22.16 8.56 8.52
C ALA A 263 -23.44 9.33 8.88
N ARG A 264 -23.81 10.28 8.03
CA ARG A 264 -24.99 11.13 8.23
C ARG A 264 -26.28 10.33 8.14
N HIS A 265 -26.37 9.40 7.19
CA HIS A 265 -27.53 8.52 7.07
C HIS A 265 -27.72 7.66 8.33
N ALA A 266 -26.63 7.15 8.91
CA ALA A 266 -26.67 6.38 10.16
C ALA A 266 -26.84 7.26 11.43
N GLY A 267 -26.89 8.59 11.30
CA GLY A 267 -27.06 9.51 12.43
C GLY A 267 -25.81 9.68 13.29
N TYR A 268 -24.63 9.35 12.79
CA TYR A 268 -23.38 9.57 13.53
C TYR A 268 -23.01 11.04 13.59
N ARG A 269 -22.36 11.44 14.70
CA ARG A 269 -21.78 12.78 14.87
C ARG A 269 -20.36 12.91 14.34
N PHE A 270 -19.78 11.81 13.86
CA PHE A 270 -18.43 11.75 13.33
C PHE A 270 -18.47 11.27 11.87
N ASP A 271 -17.77 11.99 11.00
CA ASP A 271 -17.81 11.78 9.55
C ASP A 271 -16.65 10.90 9.04
N ASN A 272 -15.72 10.49 9.93
CA ASN A 272 -14.55 9.69 9.58
C ASN A 272 -14.86 8.19 9.61
N LEU A 273 -15.80 7.78 8.76
CA LEU A 273 -16.20 6.39 8.56
C LEU A 273 -15.62 5.84 7.26
N SER A 274 -15.48 4.52 7.20
CA SER A 274 -15.05 3.84 5.98
C SER A 274 -16.17 3.83 4.94
N ALA A 275 -15.77 3.76 3.67
CA ALA A 275 -16.68 3.46 2.57
C ALA A 275 -15.96 2.48 1.64
N PRO A 276 -16.06 1.17 1.92
CA PRO A 276 -15.36 0.17 1.14
C PRO A 276 -15.68 0.27 -0.35
N LEU A 277 -14.70 -0.04 -1.20
CA LEU A 277 -14.86 0.05 -2.66
C LEU A 277 -16.08 -0.74 -3.18
N TRP A 278 -16.41 -1.85 -2.50
CA TRP A 278 -17.63 -2.63 -2.75
C TRP A 278 -18.91 -1.79 -2.64
N ILE A 279 -19.08 -1.03 -1.56
CA ILE A 279 -20.31 -0.27 -1.37
C ILE A 279 -20.32 1.02 -2.19
N GLU A 280 -19.17 1.67 -2.38
CA GLU A 280 -19.09 2.82 -3.29
C GLU A 280 -19.49 2.44 -4.71
N SER A 281 -18.90 1.37 -5.25
CA SER A 281 -19.24 0.89 -6.60
C SER A 281 -20.70 0.43 -6.69
N TYR A 282 -21.22 -0.22 -5.65
CA TYR A 282 -22.65 -0.57 -5.60
C TYR A 282 -23.55 0.66 -5.60
N LEU A 283 -23.21 1.73 -4.88
CA LEU A 283 -23.98 2.97 -4.89
C LEU A 283 -23.94 3.66 -6.25
N TRP A 284 -22.87 3.51 -7.05
CA TRP A 284 -22.80 4.12 -8.38
C TRP A 284 -23.74 3.48 -9.41
N GLY A 285 -23.96 2.16 -9.34
CA GLY A 285 -24.71 1.47 -10.39
C GLY A 285 -25.17 0.05 -10.05
N GLY A 286 -25.29 -0.27 -8.77
CA GLY A 286 -25.66 -1.59 -8.28
C GLY A 286 -24.60 -2.66 -8.58
N PHE A 287 -25.04 -3.92 -8.69
CA PHE A 287 -24.16 -5.06 -9.01
C PHE A 287 -23.34 -4.89 -10.30
N PRO A 288 -23.87 -4.35 -11.41
CA PRO A 288 -23.08 -4.12 -12.62
C PRO A 288 -21.83 -3.26 -12.38
N ALA A 289 -21.96 -2.19 -11.59
CA ALA A 289 -20.83 -1.32 -11.25
C ALA A 289 -19.80 -2.03 -10.36
N VAL A 290 -20.24 -2.84 -9.38
CA VAL A 290 -19.35 -3.69 -8.57
C VAL A 290 -18.54 -4.64 -9.45
N VAL A 291 -19.21 -5.37 -10.35
CA VAL A 291 -18.55 -6.32 -11.26
C VAL A 291 -17.56 -5.62 -12.17
N LEU A 292 -17.93 -4.47 -12.74
CA LEU A 292 -17.03 -3.69 -13.60
C LEU A 292 -15.80 -3.20 -12.84
N VAL A 293 -15.97 -2.56 -11.68
CA VAL A 293 -14.88 -1.97 -10.90
C VAL A 293 -13.92 -3.06 -10.43
N PHE A 294 -14.42 -4.16 -9.85
CA PHE A 294 -13.57 -5.24 -9.37
C PHE A 294 -12.93 -6.04 -10.52
N GLY A 295 -13.64 -6.22 -11.63
CA GLY A 295 -13.07 -6.82 -12.85
C GLY A 295 -11.89 -6.01 -13.39
N LEU A 296 -12.04 -4.68 -13.49
CA LEU A 296 -10.95 -3.78 -13.88
C LEU A 296 -9.82 -3.79 -12.86
N TYR A 297 -10.14 -3.80 -11.57
CA TYR A 297 -9.14 -3.83 -10.49
C TYR A 297 -8.30 -5.12 -10.53
N GLY A 298 -8.94 -6.28 -10.75
CA GLY A 298 -8.24 -7.56 -10.92
C GLY A 298 -7.40 -7.61 -12.18
N ALA A 299 -7.92 -7.10 -13.30
CA ALA A 299 -7.17 -7.00 -14.54
C ALA A 299 -5.94 -6.09 -14.39
N LEU A 300 -6.09 -4.93 -13.77
CA LEU A 300 -5.02 -3.98 -13.51
C LEU A 300 -3.96 -4.58 -12.58
N GLY A 301 -4.38 -5.19 -11.47
CA GLY A 301 -3.49 -5.86 -10.52
C GLY A 301 -2.62 -6.92 -11.21
N ARG A 302 -3.26 -7.80 -12.00
CA ARG A 302 -2.56 -8.83 -12.79
C ARG A 302 -1.51 -8.23 -13.72
N ARG A 303 -1.85 -7.16 -14.43
CA ARG A 303 -0.94 -6.49 -15.39
C ARG A 303 0.25 -5.83 -14.68
N ILE A 304 0.03 -5.18 -13.55
CA ILE A 304 1.09 -4.59 -12.73
C ILE A 304 2.04 -5.67 -12.23
N ASP A 305 1.50 -6.80 -11.76
CA ASP A 305 2.29 -7.95 -11.30
C ASP A 305 3.13 -8.58 -12.41
N ASP A 306 2.57 -8.73 -13.62
CA ASP A 306 3.32 -9.22 -14.79
C ASP A 306 4.48 -8.32 -15.16
N VAL A 307 4.29 -7.00 -15.13
CA VAL A 307 5.37 -6.05 -15.41
C VAL A 307 6.42 -6.15 -14.32
N ARG A 308 6.03 -6.13 -13.04
CA ARG A 308 6.95 -6.28 -11.92
C ARG A 308 7.75 -7.57 -11.99
N HIS A 309 7.11 -8.70 -12.31
CA HIS A 309 7.78 -9.98 -12.43
C HIS A 309 8.85 -9.94 -13.51
N ARG A 310 8.56 -9.34 -14.67
CA ARG A 310 9.52 -9.19 -15.77
C ARG A 310 10.67 -8.24 -15.44
N THR A 311 10.41 -7.19 -14.66
CA THR A 311 11.43 -6.20 -14.28
C THR A 311 12.11 -6.50 -12.94
N ARG A 312 11.79 -7.62 -12.26
CA ARG A 312 12.26 -7.90 -10.89
C ARG A 312 13.78 -7.98 -10.76
N GLU A 313 14.46 -8.38 -11.83
CA GLU A 313 15.92 -8.53 -11.92
C GLU A 313 16.60 -7.21 -12.34
N LEU A 314 15.83 -6.26 -12.87
CA LEU A 314 16.30 -4.94 -13.26
C LEU A 314 16.26 -4.02 -12.03
N GLY A 315 17.34 -4.01 -11.26
CA GLY A 315 17.50 -3.12 -10.11
C GLY A 315 17.30 -1.64 -10.47
N GLY A 316 16.70 -0.88 -9.54
CA GLY A 316 16.44 0.55 -9.72
C GLY A 316 15.27 0.90 -10.65
N THR A 317 14.46 -0.08 -11.06
CA THR A 317 13.25 0.14 -11.87
C THR A 317 12.10 0.66 -11.00
N LEU A 318 11.27 1.59 -11.49
CA LEU A 318 10.13 2.16 -10.78
C LEU A 318 9.17 1.09 -10.26
N ALA A 319 8.96 0.02 -11.03
CA ALA A 319 8.16 -1.14 -10.62
C ALA A 319 8.61 -1.77 -9.28
N VAL A 320 9.91 -1.76 -8.98
CA VAL A 320 10.45 -2.35 -7.74
C VAL A 320 10.07 -1.51 -6.53
N LEU A 321 9.90 -0.19 -6.70
CA LEU A 321 9.57 0.75 -5.62
C LEU A 321 8.06 0.95 -5.51
N LEU A 322 7.40 1.25 -6.63
CA LEU A 322 6.00 1.66 -6.68
C LEU A 322 5.04 0.51 -6.40
N VAL A 323 5.32 -0.70 -6.90
CA VAL A 323 4.36 -1.81 -6.76
C VAL A 323 4.20 -2.29 -5.32
N PRO A 324 5.27 -2.47 -4.51
CA PRO A 324 5.10 -2.75 -3.09
C PRO A 324 4.35 -1.63 -2.36
N ALA A 325 4.62 -0.36 -2.71
CA ALA A 325 3.92 0.77 -2.12
C ALA A 325 2.43 0.76 -2.44
N LEU A 326 2.08 0.52 -3.72
CA LEU A 326 0.70 0.34 -4.14
C LEU A 326 0.04 -0.84 -3.42
N ALA A 327 0.73 -1.99 -3.31
CA ALA A 327 0.19 -3.19 -2.66
C ALA A 327 -0.22 -2.92 -1.20
N PHE A 328 0.59 -2.19 -0.41
CA PHE A 328 0.19 -1.83 0.95
C PHE A 328 -0.85 -0.71 1.00
N PHE A 329 -0.81 0.22 0.03
CA PHE A 329 -1.85 1.24 -0.12
C PHE A 329 -3.22 0.64 -0.48
N GLN A 330 -3.28 -0.59 -1.01
CA GLN A 330 -4.55 -1.28 -1.27
C GLN A 330 -5.39 -1.48 0.01
N LEU A 331 -4.76 -1.52 1.19
CA LEU A 331 -5.47 -1.61 2.46
C LEU A 331 -6.45 -0.45 2.67
N ILE A 332 -6.09 0.77 2.24
CA ILE A 332 -7.02 1.91 2.29
C ILE A 332 -7.89 1.98 1.05
N LEU A 333 -7.40 1.63 -0.13
CA LEU A 333 -8.22 1.67 -1.36
C LEU A 333 -9.43 0.73 -1.30
N LEU A 334 -9.27 -0.44 -0.68
CA LEU A 334 -10.33 -1.43 -0.57
C LEU A 334 -11.27 -1.14 0.61
N ARG A 335 -10.76 -0.49 1.65
CA ARG A 335 -11.48 -0.26 2.91
C ARG A 335 -12.06 1.15 3.02
N GLY A 336 -11.24 2.17 2.87
CA GLY A 336 -11.60 3.57 3.07
C GLY A 336 -12.30 4.17 1.86
N SER A 337 -12.82 5.39 2.02
CA SER A 337 -13.45 6.07 0.88
C SER A 337 -12.42 6.33 -0.21
N LEU A 338 -12.84 6.08 -1.46
CA LEU A 338 -11.98 6.29 -2.61
C LEU A 338 -11.63 7.78 -2.74
N MET A 339 -12.59 8.68 -2.51
CA MET A 339 -12.42 10.13 -2.60
C MET A 339 -11.30 10.61 -1.64
N ALA A 340 -11.36 10.25 -0.36
CA ALA A 340 -10.31 10.57 0.62
C ALA A 340 -8.93 9.97 0.27
N SER A 341 -8.90 8.82 -0.42
CA SER A 341 -7.68 8.10 -0.77
C SER A 341 -6.99 8.63 -2.03
N MET A 342 -7.67 9.39 -2.89
CA MET A 342 -7.11 9.83 -4.18
C MET A 342 -5.95 10.81 -4.06
N GLY A 343 -5.99 11.76 -3.12
CA GLY A 343 -4.88 12.70 -2.90
C GLY A 343 -3.57 11.98 -2.57
N PRO A 344 -3.53 11.15 -1.51
CA PRO A 344 -2.36 10.35 -1.16
C PRO A 344 -1.94 9.39 -2.28
N LEU A 345 -2.88 8.78 -3.00
CA LEU A 345 -2.58 7.91 -4.15
C LEU A 345 -1.88 8.70 -5.28
N ALA A 346 -2.39 9.89 -5.60
CA ALA A 346 -1.81 10.74 -6.63
C ALA A 346 -0.38 11.14 -6.26
N LEU A 347 -0.13 11.52 -5.00
CA LEU A 347 1.22 11.81 -4.53
C LEU A 347 2.13 10.58 -4.57
N LEU A 348 1.61 9.41 -4.19
CA LEU A 348 2.34 8.16 -4.26
C LEU A 348 2.80 7.88 -5.69
N VAL A 349 1.92 8.03 -6.69
CA VAL A 349 2.25 7.76 -8.10
C VAL A 349 3.11 8.87 -8.70
N LEU A 350 2.70 10.13 -8.58
CA LEU A 350 3.33 11.27 -9.26
C LEU A 350 4.75 11.52 -8.76
N VAL A 351 5.00 11.47 -7.45
CA VAL A 351 6.36 11.66 -6.92
C VAL A 351 7.28 10.53 -7.39
N GLY A 352 6.80 9.28 -7.40
CA GLY A 352 7.53 8.15 -7.97
C GLY A 352 7.86 8.34 -9.45
N LEU A 353 6.91 8.86 -10.23
CA LEU A 353 7.12 9.17 -11.65
C LEU A 353 8.15 10.29 -11.86
N CYS A 354 8.13 11.35 -11.04
CA CYS A 354 9.08 12.47 -11.12
C CYS A 354 10.53 12.03 -10.88
N VAL A 355 10.75 11.11 -9.94
CA VAL A 355 12.10 10.57 -9.62
C VAL A 355 12.62 9.62 -10.71
N SER A 356 11.72 9.05 -11.50
CA SER A 356 12.03 8.12 -12.57
C SER A 356 12.33 8.82 -13.90
N GLY A 357 13.34 8.35 -14.62
CA GLY A 357 13.68 8.76 -15.99
C GLY A 357 13.30 7.69 -17.01
N ARG A 358 13.37 8.03 -18.31
CA ARG A 358 13.20 7.04 -19.39
C ARG A 358 14.22 5.92 -19.18
N GLY A 359 13.71 4.70 -18.97
CA GLY A 359 14.54 3.50 -18.97
C GLY A 359 14.61 2.94 -20.39
N ASP A 360 15.72 2.28 -20.72
CA ASP A 360 15.81 1.45 -21.93
C ASP A 360 14.88 0.24 -21.78
N TYR A 361 13.58 0.44 -22.00
CA TYR A 361 12.65 -0.65 -22.19
C TYR A 361 12.87 -1.22 -23.59
N ARG A 362 13.92 -2.04 -23.73
CA ARG A 362 13.99 -2.99 -24.84
C ARG A 362 13.10 -4.16 -24.44
N GLU A 363 11.93 -4.25 -25.08
CA GLU A 363 11.20 -5.50 -25.12
C GLU A 363 12.21 -6.59 -25.51
N ARG A 364 12.39 -7.61 -24.66
CA ARG A 364 12.92 -8.88 -25.15
C ARG A 364 11.84 -9.46 -26.06
N GLY A 365 11.75 -8.90 -27.28
CA GLY A 365 11.03 -9.49 -28.40
C GLY A 365 11.58 -10.88 -28.62
N GLY A 366 10.67 -11.82 -28.87
CA GLY A 366 10.96 -13.24 -28.90
C GLY A 366 12.17 -13.61 -29.77
N THR A 367 13.19 -14.15 -29.13
CA THR A 367 14.18 -15.01 -29.78
C THR A 367 14.29 -16.30 -28.97
N GLY A 368 13.59 -17.34 -29.42
CA GLY A 368 14.07 -18.73 -29.40
C GLY A 368 14.39 -19.41 -28.06
N GLY A 369 13.87 -18.95 -26.92
CA GLY A 369 13.95 -19.73 -25.68
C GLY A 369 12.98 -20.91 -25.75
N ARG A 370 13.49 -22.12 -26.03
CA ARG A 370 12.73 -23.38 -25.95
C ARG A 370 11.80 -23.38 -24.73
N PRO A 371 10.51 -23.73 -24.85
CA PRO A 371 9.64 -23.84 -23.69
C PRO A 371 10.25 -24.85 -22.71
N ALA A 372 10.39 -24.44 -21.45
CA ALA A 372 10.76 -25.35 -20.38
C ALA A 372 9.77 -26.52 -20.41
N ALA A 373 10.31 -27.74 -20.56
CA ALA A 373 9.52 -28.96 -20.61
C ALA A 373 8.61 -29.04 -19.37
N PRO A 374 7.36 -29.52 -19.53
CA PRO A 374 6.47 -29.71 -18.40
C PRO A 374 7.13 -30.69 -17.42
N VAL A 375 7.21 -30.28 -16.15
CA VAL A 375 7.67 -31.10 -15.04
C VAL A 375 6.86 -32.40 -15.05
N SER A 376 7.50 -33.52 -15.37
CA SER A 376 6.86 -34.83 -15.27
C SER A 376 6.58 -35.10 -13.79
N ARG A 377 5.32 -35.39 -13.47
CA ARG A 377 4.95 -35.93 -12.16
C ARG A 377 5.63 -37.30 -12.03
N ALA A 378 6.68 -37.38 -11.22
CA ALA A 378 7.22 -38.65 -10.78
C ALA A 378 6.13 -39.41 -10.02
N VAL A 379 5.76 -40.56 -10.56
CA VAL A 379 4.87 -41.54 -9.97
C VAL A 379 5.49 -42.03 -8.65
N VAL A 380 4.68 -42.01 -7.59
CA VAL A 380 5.02 -42.57 -6.29
C VAL A 380 5.18 -44.08 -6.44
N GLY A 381 6.42 -44.55 -6.42
CA GLY A 381 6.77 -45.97 -6.32
C GLY A 381 6.90 -46.35 -4.84
N THR A 382 5.98 -47.19 -4.38
CA THR A 382 6.06 -47.93 -3.13
C THR A 382 7.30 -48.82 -3.11
N ALA A 383 8.19 -48.62 -2.14
CA ALA A 383 9.25 -49.57 -1.80
C ALA A 383 9.06 -50.01 -0.35
N ALA A 384 8.75 -51.29 -0.21
CA ALA A 384 8.58 -52.01 1.03
C ALA A 384 9.91 -52.24 1.77
N HIS A 385 9.76 -52.47 3.07
CA HIS A 385 10.67 -53.08 4.03
C HIS A 385 11.92 -53.80 3.50
N ASP A 386 13.08 -53.48 4.09
CA ASP A 386 13.88 -54.49 4.78
C ASP A 386 14.84 -53.87 5.82
N GLU A 387 15.01 -54.61 6.92
CA GLU A 387 15.64 -54.26 8.20
C GLU A 387 17.20 -54.38 8.22
N PRO A 388 17.90 -53.98 9.31
CA PRO A 388 19.30 -53.56 9.30
C PRO A 388 20.29 -54.65 9.75
N ARG A 389 21.58 -54.48 9.41
CA ARG A 389 22.69 -55.16 10.09
C ARG A 389 23.94 -54.29 10.24
N ALA A 390 24.68 -54.62 11.29
CA ALA A 390 25.59 -53.79 12.05
C ALA A 390 27.07 -53.93 11.64
N ARG A 391 27.85 -52.98 12.19
CA ARG A 391 29.30 -52.91 12.43
C ARG A 391 30.08 -54.24 12.34
N ASP A 392 31.27 -54.20 11.73
CA ASP A 392 32.52 -54.34 12.50
C ASP A 392 33.79 -53.95 11.73
N ARG A 393 34.82 -53.61 12.53
CA ARG A 393 36.17 -53.13 12.21
C ARG A 393 37.01 -54.17 11.43
N VAL A 394 38.10 -53.73 10.77
CA VAL A 394 39.50 -54.10 11.10
C VAL A 394 40.53 -53.35 10.22
N SER A 395 41.55 -52.87 10.94
CA SER A 395 42.88 -52.34 10.62
C SER A 395 43.68 -53.02 9.48
N GLY A 396 44.55 -52.24 8.80
CA GLY A 396 45.76 -52.78 8.16
C GLY A 396 46.47 -51.80 7.21
N SER A 397 47.47 -51.08 7.72
CA SER A 397 48.62 -50.57 6.94
C SER A 397 49.75 -51.64 6.99
N PRO A 398 50.73 -51.69 6.07
CA PRO A 398 51.79 -50.67 6.02
C PRO A 398 52.36 -50.32 4.63
N VAL A 399 53.23 -49.32 4.66
CA VAL A 399 54.01 -48.68 3.59
C VAL A 399 55.31 -49.46 3.33
N HIS A 400 55.74 -49.50 2.06
CA HIS A 400 57.15 -49.66 1.64
C HIS A 400 57.42 -48.67 0.49
N GLU A 401 58.05 -47.53 0.81
CA GLU A 401 59.31 -47.01 0.25
C GLU A 401 59.72 -45.71 0.97
#